data_AF-A0A2V6PMH3-F1
#
_entry.id   AF-A0A2V6PMH3-F1
#
_cell.length_a   1.000
_cell.length_b   1.000
_cell.length_c   1.000
_cell.angle_alpha   90.00
_cell.angle_beta   90.00
_cell.angle_gamma   90.00
#
_symmetry.space_group_name_H-M   'P 1'
#
loop_
_entity.id
_entity.type
_entity.pdbx_description
1 polymer ?
#
loop_
_entity_poly.entity_id
_entity_poly.type
_entity_poly.pdbx_seq_one_letter_code
_entity_poly.pdbx_strand_id
1 'polypeptide(L)'
;MPETPDPMKRVRVRSVAVRYGVALGTFAAALAARLALRSIWGTEYPFTMFYPAVALAAWFGGVGPGITVTLLAAGVSSWLWLEPVGSFGIHGVADKVALTVFLAIGALLSGLAEAVHRARRRAEGAALATVRLAAIVRSSRDAIIGKTTEGIITSWNPGAERIFGYTASEAVGAPIALIVPPERHAEEEATLARVRRGDHVTHDETVRVTKGGRRIHMSIAVSPLRNEAGEVIGASTIARDISERYAAEAERLELLAREQAARAEAERVQRQTAFLAEASNLLAASLDYETTLRSVARVAVPYVADWYAVDLLAEDGSITRLAVAHLDPEKEAFARAWSERHPVRPDARWGVPRVIRTGESELHTRLPEDWTERVARTLEERRAVAALGLRS
;
A
#
# COMPACT_ATOMS: atom_id res chain seq x y z
N MET A 1 6.66 0.48 37.59
CA MET A 1 5.65 0.73 36.54
C MET A 1 4.28 0.62 37.17
N PRO A 2 3.46 1.69 37.22
CA PRO A 2 2.09 1.57 37.71
C PRO A 2 1.22 0.97 36.60
N GLU A 3 0.48 -0.08 36.94
CA GLU A 3 -0.50 -0.73 36.07
C GLU A 3 -1.49 0.30 35.53
N THR A 4 -1.61 0.35 34.20
CA THR A 4 -2.66 1.11 33.53
C THR A 4 -3.98 0.40 33.76
N PRO A 5 -5.01 1.07 34.32
CA PRO A 5 -6.28 0.41 34.57
C PRO A 5 -7.01 0.15 33.25
N ASP A 6 -7.37 -1.12 33.05
CA ASP A 6 -8.14 -1.65 31.92
C ASP A 6 -9.39 -0.80 31.63
N PRO A 7 -9.50 -0.20 30.41
CA PRO A 7 -10.64 0.63 30.03
C PRO A 7 -11.93 -0.18 29.77
N MET A 8 -11.90 -1.51 29.85
CA MET A 8 -13.08 -2.37 29.72
C MET A 8 -13.84 -2.58 31.03
N LYS A 9 -13.97 -1.54 31.86
CA LYS A 9 -14.96 -1.53 32.96
C LYS A 9 -16.36 -1.66 32.37
N ARG A 10 -16.82 -2.91 32.32
CA ARG A 10 -18.16 -3.36 31.98
C ARG A 10 -19.17 -2.31 32.44
N VAL A 11 -19.93 -1.77 31.49
CA VAL A 11 -21.21 -1.13 31.78
C VAL A 11 -22.05 -2.19 32.49
N ARG A 12 -22.01 -2.20 33.84
CA ARG A 12 -22.74 -3.16 34.65
C ARG A 12 -24.21 -2.87 34.41
N VAL A 13 -24.81 -3.65 33.51
CA VAL A 13 -26.25 -3.82 33.45
C VAL A 13 -26.66 -4.26 34.86
N ARG A 14 -27.24 -3.34 35.63
CA ARG A 14 -27.67 -3.60 37.01
C ARG A 14 -28.47 -4.90 37.03
N SER A 15 -28.12 -5.83 37.91
CA SER A 15 -28.75 -7.14 37.96
C SER A 15 -30.26 -6.98 38.14
N VAL A 16 -31.01 -7.91 37.55
CA VAL A 16 -32.47 -7.93 37.66
C VAL A 16 -32.90 -7.87 39.13
N ALA A 17 -32.22 -8.61 40.01
CA ALA A 17 -32.45 -8.59 41.45
C ALA A 17 -32.35 -7.18 42.08
N VAL A 18 -31.37 -6.37 41.68
CA VAL A 18 -31.22 -5.00 42.23
C VAL A 18 -32.32 -4.08 41.72
N ARG A 19 -32.72 -4.20 40.46
CA ARG A 19 -33.79 -3.37 39.88
C ARG A 19 -35.14 -3.62 40.54
N TYR A 20 -35.49 -4.89 40.73
CA TYR A 20 -36.73 -5.27 41.40
C TYR A 20 -36.64 -5.07 42.92
N GLY A 21 -35.46 -5.22 43.53
CA GLY A 21 -35.24 -4.92 44.95
C GLY A 21 -35.50 -3.45 45.29
N VAL A 22 -35.01 -2.52 44.45
CA VAL A 22 -35.31 -1.08 44.60
C VAL A 22 -36.80 -0.81 44.44
N ALA A 23 -37.45 -1.43 43.47
CA ALA A 23 -38.89 -1.26 43.23
C ALA A 23 -39.75 -1.78 44.39
N LEU A 24 -39.41 -2.94 44.97
CA LEU A 24 -40.07 -3.46 46.17
C LEU A 24 -39.81 -2.55 47.38
N GLY A 25 -38.61 -2.00 47.51
CA GLY A 25 -38.27 -1.04 48.56
C GLY A 25 -39.06 0.27 48.46
N THR A 26 -39.17 0.86 47.26
CA THR A 26 -39.95 2.09 47.06
C THR A 26 -41.44 1.84 47.27
N PHE A 27 -41.95 0.68 46.86
CA PHE A 27 -43.31 0.24 47.15
C PHE A 27 -43.57 0.13 48.67
N ALA A 28 -42.69 -0.58 49.40
CA ALA A 28 -42.84 -0.76 50.84
C ALA A 28 -42.78 0.58 51.59
N ALA A 29 -41.88 1.48 51.20
CA ALA A 29 -41.78 2.82 51.77
C ALA A 29 -43.06 3.64 51.52
N ALA A 30 -43.59 3.60 50.29
CA ALA A 30 -44.84 4.28 49.95
C ALA A 30 -46.05 3.72 50.69
N LEU A 31 -46.11 2.40 50.86
CA LEU A 31 -47.13 1.72 51.64
C LEU A 31 -47.08 2.13 53.12
N ALA A 32 -45.90 2.10 53.73
CA ALA A 32 -45.70 2.51 55.13
C ALA A 32 -46.09 3.98 55.34
N ALA A 33 -45.67 4.87 54.43
CA ALA A 33 -46.03 6.28 54.49
C ALA A 33 -47.55 6.50 54.32
N ARG A 34 -48.20 5.75 53.41
CA ARG A 34 -49.66 5.82 53.24
C ARG A 34 -50.44 5.33 54.47
N LEU A 35 -49.93 4.30 55.15
CA LEU A 35 -50.51 3.79 56.39
C LEU A 35 -50.33 4.78 57.55
N ALA A 36 -49.18 5.43 57.66
CA ALA A 36 -48.92 6.45 58.68
C ALA A 36 -49.87 7.66 58.54
N LEU A 37 -50.24 8.02 57.30
CA LEU A 37 -51.16 9.12 56.99
C LEU A 37 -52.65 8.75 57.10
N ARG A 38 -52.98 7.53 57.56
CA ARG A 38 -54.37 7.08 57.67
C ARG A 38 -55.21 7.96 58.59
N SER A 39 -54.63 8.51 59.66
CA SER A 39 -55.33 9.41 60.59
C SER A 39 -55.68 10.77 59.99
N ILE A 40 -54.97 11.19 58.94
CA ILE A 40 -55.10 12.53 58.34
C ILE A 40 -55.95 12.47 57.07
N TRP A 41 -55.76 11.46 56.22
CA TRP A 41 -56.37 11.38 54.89
C TRP A 41 -57.52 10.37 54.76
N GLY A 42 -57.78 9.57 55.81
CA GLY A 42 -58.80 8.54 55.75
C GLY A 42 -58.60 7.57 54.57
N THR A 43 -59.71 7.20 53.92
CA THR A 43 -59.77 6.31 52.74
C THR A 43 -59.84 7.06 51.41
N GLU A 44 -60.03 8.37 51.40
CA GLU A 44 -60.37 9.16 50.18
C GLU A 44 -59.27 9.17 49.10
N TYR A 45 -57.99 9.01 49.50
CA TYR A 45 -56.84 9.09 48.58
C TYR A 45 -55.98 7.81 48.60
N PRO A 46 -56.43 6.70 47.99
CA PRO A 46 -55.76 5.40 48.10
C PRO A 46 -54.45 5.29 47.27
N PHE A 47 -54.23 6.17 46.28
CA PHE A 47 -53.13 6.03 45.31
C PHE A 47 -52.02 7.10 45.39
N THR A 48 -52.22 8.19 46.13
CA THR A 48 -51.37 9.39 46.09
C THR A 48 -49.90 9.11 46.37
N MET A 49 -49.60 8.26 47.36
CA MET A 49 -48.22 7.91 47.75
C MET A 49 -47.55 6.95 46.76
N PHE A 50 -48.32 6.26 45.92
CA PHE A 50 -47.78 5.26 44.99
C PHE A 50 -47.31 5.87 43.67
N TYR A 51 -47.83 7.03 43.24
CA TYR A 51 -47.33 7.73 42.03
C TYR A 51 -45.82 8.02 42.04
N PRO A 52 -45.24 8.65 43.09
CA PRO A 52 -43.78 8.86 43.14
C PRO A 52 -43.01 7.54 43.26
N ALA A 53 -43.58 6.52 43.91
CA ALA A 53 -42.95 5.21 44.01
C ALA A 53 -42.84 4.49 42.66
N VAL A 54 -43.91 4.57 41.84
CA VAL A 54 -43.93 4.07 40.46
C VAL A 54 -42.93 4.82 39.59
N ALA A 55 -42.90 6.17 39.69
CA ALA A 55 -41.94 6.98 38.95
C ALA A 55 -40.49 6.61 39.29
N LEU A 56 -40.16 6.46 40.58
CA LEU A 56 -38.82 6.05 41.03
C LEU A 56 -38.47 4.63 40.60
N ALA A 57 -39.40 3.68 40.72
CA ALA A 57 -39.19 2.30 40.30
C ALA A 57 -38.99 2.20 38.77
N ALA A 58 -39.78 2.94 37.99
CA ALA A 58 -39.63 3.05 36.55
C ALA A 58 -38.30 3.71 36.15
N TRP A 59 -37.90 4.76 36.86
CA TRP A 59 -36.65 5.48 36.61
C TRP A 59 -35.41 4.63 36.92
N PHE A 60 -35.41 3.88 38.02
CA PHE A 60 -34.25 3.07 38.42
C PHE A 60 -34.20 1.69 37.77
N GLY A 61 -35.36 1.10 37.51
CA GLY A 61 -35.51 -0.30 37.11
C GLY A 61 -35.95 -0.51 35.66
N GLY A 62 -36.47 0.53 35.00
CA GLY A 62 -37.11 0.45 33.69
C GLY A 62 -38.60 0.09 33.78
N VAL A 63 -39.22 -0.20 32.63
CA VAL A 63 -40.67 -0.46 32.54
C VAL A 63 -41.14 -1.57 33.49
N GLY A 64 -40.45 -2.70 33.53
CA GLY A 64 -40.87 -3.89 34.29
C GLY A 64 -41.07 -3.60 35.79
N PRO A 65 -40.05 -3.07 36.49
CA PRO A 65 -40.19 -2.69 37.90
C PRO A 65 -41.23 -1.58 38.14
N GLY A 66 -41.38 -0.59 37.25
CA GLY A 66 -42.43 0.43 37.35
C GLY A 66 -43.85 -0.15 37.26
N ILE A 67 -44.10 -1.03 36.29
CA ILE A 67 -45.37 -1.76 36.16
C ILE A 67 -45.60 -2.65 37.38
N THR A 68 -44.56 -3.29 37.91
CA THR A 68 -44.67 -4.16 39.09
C THR A 68 -45.15 -3.38 40.32
N VAL A 69 -44.57 -2.20 40.59
CA VAL A 69 -45.04 -1.33 41.68
C VAL A 69 -46.46 -0.85 41.45
N THR A 70 -46.81 -0.54 40.20
CA THR A 70 -48.18 -0.15 39.83
C THR A 70 -49.17 -1.28 40.15
N LEU A 71 -48.88 -2.53 39.78
CA LEU A 71 -49.76 -3.67 40.05
C LEU A 71 -49.85 -4.01 41.53
N LEU A 72 -48.74 -3.96 42.27
CA LEU A 72 -48.73 -4.19 43.72
C LEU A 72 -49.52 -3.13 44.48
N ALA A 73 -49.35 -1.86 44.12
CA ALA A 73 -50.12 -0.75 44.68
C ALA A 73 -51.60 -0.86 44.35
N ALA A 74 -51.97 -1.21 43.12
CA ALA A 74 -53.35 -1.47 42.75
C ALA A 74 -53.97 -2.59 43.60
N GLY A 75 -53.27 -3.71 43.77
CA GLY A 75 -53.75 -4.84 44.57
C GLY A 75 -53.93 -4.50 46.05
N VAL A 76 -52.91 -3.91 46.68
CA VAL A 76 -52.96 -3.54 48.09
C VAL A 76 -53.99 -2.45 48.35
N SER A 77 -54.10 -1.46 47.46
CA SER A 77 -55.10 -0.41 47.62
C SER A 77 -56.52 -0.90 47.45
N SER A 78 -56.75 -1.85 46.53
CA SER A 78 -58.06 -2.49 46.36
C SER A 78 -58.49 -3.26 47.61
N TRP A 79 -57.55 -3.92 48.29
CA TRP A 79 -57.86 -4.71 49.49
C TRP A 79 -58.03 -3.86 50.76
N LEU A 80 -57.24 -2.80 50.93
CA LEU A 80 -57.20 -2.02 52.18
C LEU A 80 -58.11 -0.80 52.23
N TRP A 81 -58.39 -0.15 51.09
CA TRP A 81 -59.01 1.17 51.08
C TRP A 81 -60.21 1.32 50.14
N LEU A 82 -60.36 0.47 49.11
CA LEU A 82 -61.54 0.52 48.23
C LEU A 82 -62.69 -0.30 48.81
N GLU A 83 -63.93 0.15 48.59
CA GLU A 83 -65.12 -0.54 49.11
C GLU A 83 -65.64 -1.64 48.17
N PRO A 84 -66.02 -2.82 48.71
CA PRO A 84 -65.89 -3.26 50.11
C PRO A 84 -64.46 -3.64 50.55
N VAL A 85 -64.03 -3.07 51.69
CA VAL A 85 -62.71 -3.33 52.29
C VAL A 85 -62.56 -4.81 52.65
N GLY A 86 -61.39 -5.39 52.39
CA GLY A 86 -61.12 -6.81 52.59
C GLY A 86 -61.53 -7.71 51.43
N SER A 87 -62.06 -7.15 50.34
CA SER A 87 -62.41 -7.83 49.09
C SER A 87 -61.69 -7.18 47.91
N PHE A 88 -61.58 -7.90 46.78
CA PHE A 88 -61.15 -7.32 45.50
C PHE A 88 -62.32 -6.81 44.66
N GLY A 89 -63.55 -6.94 45.15
CA GLY A 89 -64.73 -6.37 44.50
C GLY A 89 -64.71 -4.84 44.61
N ILE A 90 -64.81 -4.14 43.48
CA ILE A 90 -64.93 -2.68 43.45
C ILE A 90 -66.36 -2.35 43.01
N HIS A 91 -67.15 -1.76 43.89
CA HIS A 91 -68.58 -1.49 43.61
C HIS A 91 -68.84 -0.02 43.29
N GLY A 92 -68.06 0.90 43.88
CA GLY A 92 -68.14 2.34 43.58
C GLY A 92 -67.63 2.70 42.19
N VAL A 93 -68.36 3.56 41.47
CA VAL A 93 -67.91 4.11 40.18
C VAL A 93 -66.65 4.96 40.36
N ALA A 94 -66.58 5.76 41.44
CA ALA A 94 -65.41 6.58 41.76
C ALA A 94 -64.14 5.73 41.94
N ASP A 95 -64.23 4.62 42.67
CA ASP A 95 -63.10 3.71 42.92
C ASP A 95 -62.63 3.02 41.63
N LYS A 96 -63.55 2.62 40.75
CA LYS A 96 -63.21 2.08 39.41
C LYS A 96 -62.48 3.10 38.56
N VAL A 97 -62.95 4.36 38.57
CA VAL A 97 -62.31 5.46 37.84
C VAL A 97 -60.92 5.72 38.43
N ALA A 98 -60.79 5.83 39.76
CA ALA A 98 -59.52 6.09 40.42
C ALA A 98 -58.48 5.00 40.15
N LEU A 99 -58.87 3.72 40.21
CA LEU A 99 -57.99 2.60 39.87
C LEU A 99 -57.57 2.62 38.40
N THR A 100 -58.51 2.88 37.48
CA THR A 100 -58.22 2.95 36.04
C THR A 100 -57.25 4.10 35.73
N VAL A 101 -57.47 5.27 36.32
CA VAL A 101 -56.57 6.42 36.20
C VAL A 101 -55.20 6.10 36.77
N PHE A 102 -55.14 5.44 37.93
CA PHE A 102 -53.87 5.04 38.54
C PHE A 102 -53.08 4.08 37.65
N LEU A 103 -53.72 3.04 37.12
CA LEU A 103 -53.08 2.09 36.19
C LEU A 103 -52.61 2.78 34.91
N ALA A 104 -53.41 3.68 34.35
CA ALA A 104 -53.06 4.43 33.14
C ALA A 104 -51.86 5.36 33.37
N ILE A 105 -51.85 6.12 34.47
CA ILE A 105 -50.72 6.98 34.84
C ILE A 105 -49.49 6.15 35.16
N GLY A 106 -49.63 5.02 35.86
CA GLY A 106 -48.52 4.13 36.17
C GLY A 106 -47.88 3.53 34.92
N ALA A 107 -48.69 3.12 33.94
CA ALA A 107 -48.22 2.69 32.62
C ALA A 107 -47.55 3.84 31.85
N LEU A 108 -48.12 5.05 31.89
CA LEU A 108 -47.55 6.23 31.25
C LEU A 108 -46.18 6.63 31.85
N LEU A 109 -46.07 6.68 33.18
CA LEU A 109 -44.83 6.96 33.90
C LEU A 109 -43.75 5.93 33.54
N SER A 110 -44.13 4.66 33.51
CA SER A 110 -43.24 3.56 33.13
C SER A 110 -42.79 3.65 31.66
N GLY A 111 -43.71 3.96 30.75
CA GLY A 111 -43.44 4.14 29.33
C GLY A 111 -42.56 5.35 29.03
N LEU A 112 -42.81 6.48 29.69
CA LEU A 112 -42.04 7.72 29.55
C LEU A 112 -40.60 7.54 30.04
N ALA A 113 -40.43 6.91 31.22
CA ALA A 113 -39.10 6.61 31.75
C ALA A 113 -38.29 5.75 30.78
N GLU A 114 -38.90 4.75 30.13
CA GLU A 114 -38.22 3.92 29.14
C GLU A 114 -37.94 4.64 27.83
N ALA A 115 -38.85 5.51 27.37
CA ALA A 115 -38.62 6.34 26.20
C ALA A 115 -37.38 7.24 26.39
N VAL A 116 -37.28 7.89 27.55
CA VAL A 116 -36.12 8.72 27.93
C VAL A 116 -34.84 7.88 28.00
N HIS A 117 -34.87 6.72 28.68
CA HIS A 117 -33.69 5.84 28.74
C HIS A 117 -33.26 5.30 27.37
N ARG A 118 -34.20 5.01 26.47
CA ARG A 118 -33.89 4.57 25.11
C ARG A 118 -33.28 5.69 24.29
N ALA A 119 -33.83 6.91 24.36
CA ALA A 119 -33.26 8.07 23.70
C ALA A 119 -31.82 8.35 24.18
N ARG A 120 -31.62 8.33 25.50
CA ARG A 120 -30.29 8.52 26.11
C ARG A 120 -29.29 7.44 25.69
N ARG A 121 -29.67 6.15 25.73
CA ARG A 121 -28.80 5.04 25.29
C ARG A 121 -28.43 5.14 23.81
N ARG A 122 -29.34 5.60 22.94
CA ARG A 122 -29.05 5.83 21.52
C ARG A 122 -28.07 6.99 21.33
N ALA A 123 -28.27 8.10 22.05
CA ALA A 123 -27.37 9.24 21.99
C ALA A 123 -25.96 8.88 22.50
N GLU A 124 -25.87 8.20 23.64
CA GLU A 124 -24.60 7.72 24.21
C GLU A 124 -23.92 6.70 23.30
N GLY A 125 -24.69 5.77 22.71
CA GLY A 125 -24.17 4.79 21.74
C GLY A 125 -23.63 5.43 20.47
N ALA A 126 -24.35 6.40 19.91
CA ALA A 126 -23.91 7.17 18.75
C ALA A 126 -22.65 7.98 19.05
N ALA A 127 -22.61 8.66 20.21
CA ALA A 127 -21.44 9.42 20.65
C ALA A 127 -20.21 8.49 20.82
N LEU A 128 -20.38 7.32 21.44
CA LEU A 128 -19.31 6.35 21.61
C LEU A 128 -18.82 5.80 20.26
N ALA A 129 -19.73 5.53 19.32
CA ALA A 129 -19.37 5.09 17.97
C ALA A 129 -18.52 6.16 17.25
N THR A 130 -18.93 7.42 17.31
CA THR A 130 -18.17 8.55 16.74
C THR A 130 -16.79 8.67 17.37
N VAL A 131 -16.69 8.60 18.70
CA VAL A 131 -15.40 8.64 19.42
C VAL A 131 -14.51 7.47 19.01
N ARG A 132 -15.06 6.26 18.87
CA ARG A 132 -14.31 5.06 18.45
C ARG A 132 -13.79 5.20 17.03
N LEU A 133 -14.61 5.67 16.09
CA LEU A 133 -14.18 5.92 14.70
C LEU A 133 -13.10 7.00 14.64
N ALA A 134 -13.28 8.10 15.38
CA ALA A 134 -12.26 9.15 15.47
C ALA A 134 -10.94 8.64 16.07
N ALA A 135 -10.99 7.75 17.07
CA ALA A 135 -9.81 7.14 17.65
C ALA A 135 -9.05 6.25 16.63
N ILE A 136 -9.77 5.48 15.81
CA ILE A 136 -9.20 4.66 14.73
C ILE A 136 -8.50 5.56 13.69
N VAL A 137 -9.16 6.64 13.25
CA VAL A 137 -8.58 7.59 12.29
C VAL A 137 -7.35 8.29 12.86
N ARG A 138 -7.38 8.64 14.16
CA ARG A 138 -6.27 9.31 14.84
C ARG A 138 -5.04 8.42 15.07
N SER A 139 -5.25 7.13 15.34
CA SER A 139 -4.16 6.18 15.57
C SER A 139 -3.55 5.63 14.27
N SER A 140 -4.20 5.87 13.12
CA SER A 140 -3.68 5.47 11.81
C SER A 140 -2.31 6.10 11.54
N ARG A 141 -1.41 5.28 10.98
CA ARG A 141 -0.12 5.74 10.43
C ARG A 141 -0.29 6.40 9.07
N ASP A 142 -1.22 5.89 8.27
CA ASP A 142 -1.55 6.43 6.96
C ASP A 142 -2.21 7.81 7.10
N ALA A 143 -1.96 8.68 6.13
CA ALA A 143 -2.65 9.94 6.02
C ALA A 143 -4.09 9.71 5.59
N ILE A 144 -5.04 10.24 6.35
CA ILE A 144 -6.47 10.21 6.04
C ILE A 144 -6.92 11.66 5.91
N ILE A 145 -7.34 12.00 4.70
CA ILE A 145 -7.66 13.36 4.28
C ILE A 145 -9.08 13.40 3.76
N GLY A 146 -9.88 14.33 4.26
CA GLY A 146 -11.20 14.65 3.70
C GLY A 146 -11.07 15.91 2.85
N LYS A 147 -11.79 15.97 1.73
CA LYS A 147 -11.85 17.16 0.87
C LYS A 147 -13.22 17.32 0.22
N THR A 148 -13.56 18.56 -0.16
CA THR A 148 -14.75 18.86 -0.96
C THR A 148 -14.59 18.38 -2.41
N THR A 149 -15.64 18.50 -3.22
CA THR A 149 -15.62 18.17 -4.66
C THR A 149 -14.68 19.07 -5.49
N GLU A 150 -14.34 20.24 -4.95
CA GLU A 150 -13.39 21.22 -5.50
C GLU A 150 -11.97 21.01 -4.96
N GLY A 151 -11.76 20.00 -4.11
CA GLY A 151 -10.45 19.68 -3.55
C GLY A 151 -10.04 20.54 -2.35
N ILE A 152 -10.97 21.25 -1.70
CA ILE A 152 -10.68 21.97 -0.45
C ILE A 152 -10.63 20.98 0.71
N ILE A 153 -9.54 20.97 1.49
CA ILE A 153 -9.35 20.02 2.60
C ILE A 153 -10.36 20.32 3.71
N THR A 154 -11.12 19.31 4.13
CA THR A 154 -12.12 19.39 5.21
C THR A 154 -11.71 18.64 6.47
N SER A 155 -10.82 17.65 6.37
CA SER A 155 -10.30 16.93 7.53
C SER A 155 -8.87 16.46 7.30
N TRP A 156 -8.07 16.48 8.37
CA TRP A 156 -6.65 16.16 8.34
C TRP A 156 -6.28 15.37 9.59
N ASN A 157 -5.97 14.08 9.46
CA ASN A 157 -5.64 13.26 10.62
C ASN A 157 -4.17 13.44 11.07
N PRO A 158 -3.80 13.00 12.30
CA PRO A 158 -2.41 13.02 12.77
C PRO A 158 -1.41 12.26 11.88
N GLY A 159 -1.87 11.27 11.11
CA GLY A 159 -1.05 10.60 10.09
C GLY A 159 -0.61 11.56 8.99
N ALA A 160 -1.53 12.37 8.48
CA ALA A 160 -1.26 13.39 7.49
C ALA A 160 -0.32 14.49 8.05
N GLU A 161 -0.49 14.90 9.30
CA GLU A 161 0.43 15.85 9.95
C GLU A 161 1.86 15.34 9.99
N ARG A 162 2.06 14.07 10.38
CA ARG A 162 3.40 13.46 10.42
C ARG A 162 4.04 13.32 9.05
N ILE A 163 3.27 12.91 8.04
CA ILE A 163 3.78 12.64 6.69
C ILE A 163 4.13 13.96 5.98
N PHE A 164 3.22 14.94 5.99
CA PHE A 164 3.37 16.15 5.19
C PHE A 164 3.91 17.35 5.96
N GLY A 165 3.91 17.34 7.29
CA GLY A 165 4.46 18.41 8.13
C GLY A 165 3.56 19.64 8.29
N TYR A 166 2.32 19.60 7.79
CA TYR A 166 1.30 20.62 8.03
C TYR A 166 0.41 20.20 9.18
N THR A 167 0.11 21.12 10.11
CA THR A 167 -0.89 20.85 11.14
C THR A 167 -2.29 20.87 10.54
N ALA A 168 -3.27 20.25 11.22
CA ALA A 168 -4.66 20.29 10.78
C ALA A 168 -5.20 21.72 10.66
N SER A 169 -4.76 22.65 11.53
CA SER A 169 -5.15 24.06 11.46
C SER A 169 -4.60 24.80 10.25
N GLU A 170 -3.46 24.36 9.71
CA GLU A 170 -2.87 24.92 8.48
C GLU A 170 -3.47 24.29 7.22
N ALA A 171 -3.79 23.00 7.27
CA ALA A 171 -4.24 22.24 6.12
C ALA A 171 -5.75 22.37 5.87
N VAL A 172 -6.59 22.35 6.92
CA VAL A 172 -8.05 22.42 6.76
C VAL A 172 -8.45 23.80 6.23
N GLY A 173 -9.26 23.81 5.16
CA GLY A 173 -9.64 25.00 4.41
C GLY A 173 -8.70 25.34 3.25
N ALA A 174 -7.50 24.74 3.18
CA ALA A 174 -6.59 24.93 2.06
C ALA A 174 -6.92 23.98 0.90
N PRO A 175 -6.56 24.34 -0.35
CA PRO A 175 -6.65 23.41 -1.49
C PRO A 175 -5.70 22.22 -1.31
N ILE A 176 -6.13 21.02 -1.75
CA ILE A 176 -5.30 19.81 -1.72
C ILE A 176 -4.01 19.97 -2.51
N ALA A 177 -3.98 20.90 -3.47
CA ALA A 177 -2.79 21.31 -4.23
C ALA A 177 -1.61 21.71 -3.33
N LEU A 178 -1.84 22.06 -2.06
CA LEU A 178 -0.82 22.30 -1.05
C LEU A 178 0.24 21.19 -0.97
N ILE A 179 -0.18 19.93 -1.15
CA ILE A 179 0.71 18.75 -1.08
C ILE A 179 0.95 18.11 -2.45
N VAL A 180 0.45 18.71 -3.54
CA VAL A 180 0.59 18.17 -4.90
C VAL A 180 1.66 18.97 -5.65
N PRO A 181 2.69 18.31 -6.23
CA PRO A 181 3.65 18.98 -7.10
C PRO A 181 2.93 19.71 -8.25
N PRO A 182 3.35 20.93 -8.65
CA PRO A 182 2.71 21.70 -9.72
C PRO A 182 2.52 20.90 -11.02
N GLU A 183 3.50 20.08 -11.39
CA GLU A 183 3.45 19.25 -12.59
C GLU A 183 2.38 18.14 -12.56
N ARG A 184 1.79 17.83 -11.40
CA ARG A 184 0.74 16.80 -11.21
C ARG A 184 -0.63 17.38 -10.86
N HIS A 185 -0.82 18.70 -10.92
CA HIS A 185 -2.13 19.32 -10.63
C HIS A 185 -3.24 18.82 -11.57
N ALA A 186 -2.92 18.61 -12.85
CA ALA A 186 -3.88 18.07 -13.83
C ALA A 186 -4.34 16.64 -13.51
N GLU A 187 -3.44 15.79 -13.00
CA GLU A 187 -3.78 14.42 -12.57
C GLU A 187 -4.71 14.41 -11.35
N GLU A 188 -4.48 15.32 -10.40
CA GLU A 188 -5.36 15.51 -9.24
C GLU A 188 -6.74 15.98 -9.68
N GLU A 189 -6.83 16.91 -10.63
CA GLU A 189 -8.10 17.39 -11.18
C GLU A 189 -8.87 16.25 -11.88
N ALA A 190 -8.17 15.42 -12.66
CA ALA A 190 -8.76 14.24 -13.29
C ALA A 190 -9.27 13.23 -12.24
N THR A 191 -8.52 13.05 -11.15
CA THR A 191 -8.92 12.22 -10.00
C THR A 191 -10.20 12.75 -9.35
N LEU A 192 -10.28 14.06 -9.08
CA LEU A 192 -11.48 14.69 -8.54
C LEU A 192 -12.68 14.55 -9.49
N ALA A 193 -12.47 14.67 -10.81
CA ALA A 193 -13.52 14.48 -11.80
C ALA A 193 -14.08 13.05 -11.81
N ARG A 194 -13.24 12.03 -11.62
CA ARG A 194 -13.67 10.63 -11.43
C ARG A 194 -14.51 10.47 -10.17
N VAL A 195 -14.04 11.04 -9.05
CA VAL A 195 -14.74 10.95 -7.77
C VAL A 195 -16.11 11.64 -7.83
N ARG A 196 -16.24 12.77 -8.53
CA ARG A 196 -17.54 13.45 -8.75
C ARG A 196 -18.56 12.58 -9.47
N ARG A 197 -18.12 11.64 -10.31
CA ARG A 197 -19.01 10.64 -10.94
C ARG A 197 -19.33 9.45 -10.03
N GLY A 198 -18.74 9.39 -8.84
CA GLY A 198 -18.89 8.30 -7.89
C GLY A 198 -17.87 7.16 -8.07
N ASP A 199 -16.87 7.34 -8.94
CA ASP A 199 -15.82 6.35 -9.17
C ASP A 199 -14.87 6.28 -7.96
N HIS A 200 -14.39 5.08 -7.65
CA HIS A 200 -13.31 4.88 -6.69
C HIS A 200 -11.97 4.86 -7.42
N VAL A 201 -10.95 5.48 -6.83
CA VAL A 201 -9.57 5.41 -7.32
C VAL A 201 -8.79 4.57 -6.32
N THR A 202 -8.24 3.44 -6.77
CA THR A 202 -7.56 2.49 -5.89
C THR A 202 -6.11 2.28 -6.33
N HIS A 203 -5.19 2.24 -5.36
CA HIS A 203 -3.78 1.88 -5.57
C HIS A 203 -3.09 2.73 -6.65
N ASP A 204 -3.37 4.03 -6.67
CA ASP A 204 -2.66 4.94 -7.56
C ASP A 204 -1.34 5.36 -6.90
N GLU A 205 -0.22 5.16 -7.59
CA GLU A 205 1.10 5.54 -7.10
C GLU A 205 1.46 6.94 -7.60
N THR A 206 1.63 7.86 -6.67
CA THR A 206 1.85 9.27 -6.95
C THR A 206 3.00 9.85 -6.14
N VAL A 207 3.37 11.08 -6.44
CA VAL A 207 4.36 11.85 -5.70
C VAL A 207 3.66 13.05 -5.08
N ARG A 208 3.90 13.24 -3.79
CA ARG A 208 3.42 14.40 -3.03
C ARG A 208 4.60 15.19 -2.49
N VAL A 209 4.35 16.43 -2.08
CA VAL A 209 5.34 17.32 -1.46
C VAL A 209 4.96 17.61 -0.02
N THR A 210 5.96 17.64 0.85
CA THR A 210 5.80 18.12 2.24
C THR A 210 5.93 19.63 2.34
N LYS A 211 5.60 20.18 3.51
CA LYS A 211 5.85 21.58 3.86
C LYS A 211 7.29 22.04 3.65
N GLY A 212 8.25 21.13 3.86
CA GLY A 212 9.67 21.39 3.63
C GLY A 212 10.13 21.22 2.18
N GLY A 213 9.21 20.97 1.24
CA GLY A 213 9.52 20.76 -0.18
C GLY A 213 10.03 19.36 -0.53
N ARG A 214 10.12 18.43 0.44
CA ARG A 214 10.55 17.05 0.19
C ARG A 214 9.50 16.30 -0.62
N ARG A 215 9.92 15.61 -1.67
CA ARG A 215 9.07 14.72 -2.46
C ARG A 215 8.96 13.36 -1.77
N ILE A 216 7.74 12.82 -1.70
CA ILE A 216 7.42 11.55 -1.06
C ILE A 216 6.63 10.70 -2.05
N HIS A 217 7.03 9.45 -2.23
CA HIS A 217 6.27 8.48 -3.01
C HIS A 217 5.11 7.95 -2.17
N MET A 218 3.91 7.99 -2.73
CA MET A 218 2.69 7.61 -2.02
C MET A 218 1.83 6.67 -2.83
N SER A 219 1.26 5.66 -2.18
CA SER A 219 0.11 4.93 -2.72
C SER A 219 -1.16 5.56 -2.15
N ILE A 220 -2.06 5.99 -3.03
CA ILE A 220 -3.31 6.65 -2.65
C ILE A 220 -4.53 5.83 -3.05
N ALA A 221 -5.55 5.89 -2.21
CA ALA A 221 -6.89 5.43 -2.49
C ALA A 221 -7.87 6.57 -2.21
N VAL A 222 -8.72 6.90 -3.18
CA VAL A 222 -9.70 7.99 -3.09
C VAL A 222 -11.10 7.42 -3.26
N SER A 223 -11.95 7.67 -2.26
CA SER A 223 -13.34 7.21 -2.21
C SER A 223 -14.30 8.40 -2.13
N PRO A 224 -15.44 8.39 -2.86
CA PRO A 224 -16.44 9.44 -2.76
C PRO A 224 -17.11 9.44 -1.38
N LEU A 225 -17.34 10.63 -0.82
CA LEU A 225 -18.19 10.83 0.35
C LEU A 225 -19.58 11.22 -0.13
N ARG A 226 -20.62 10.51 0.34
CA ARG A 226 -22.01 10.74 -0.06
C ARG A 226 -22.85 11.27 1.10
N ASN A 227 -23.81 12.15 0.78
CA ASN A 227 -24.84 12.57 1.73
C ASN A 227 -25.97 11.52 1.84
N GLU A 228 -26.98 11.79 2.67
CA GLU A 228 -28.15 10.91 2.86
C GLU A 228 -28.98 10.73 1.58
N ALA A 229 -28.95 11.69 0.65
CA ALA A 229 -29.59 11.60 -0.66
C ALA A 229 -28.77 10.78 -1.68
N GLY A 230 -27.58 10.31 -1.31
CA GLY A 230 -26.69 9.54 -2.18
C GLY A 230 -25.81 10.38 -3.11
N GLU A 231 -25.87 11.71 -3.01
CA GLU A 231 -25.09 12.65 -3.81
C GLU A 231 -23.65 12.75 -3.28
N VAL A 232 -22.68 12.87 -4.19
CA VAL A 232 -21.27 13.03 -3.82
C VAL A 232 -21.02 14.46 -3.31
N ILE A 233 -20.67 14.58 -2.03
CA ILE A 233 -20.38 15.87 -1.37
C ILE A 233 -18.88 16.13 -1.17
N GLY A 234 -18.04 15.15 -1.50
CA GLY A 234 -16.60 15.26 -1.36
C GLY A 234 -15.88 13.94 -1.58
N ALA A 235 -14.67 13.86 -1.07
CA ALA A 235 -13.80 12.70 -1.19
C ALA A 235 -13.03 12.44 0.11
N SER A 236 -12.84 11.17 0.44
CA SER A 236 -11.86 10.74 1.43
C SER A 236 -10.67 10.11 0.70
N THR A 237 -9.47 10.53 1.05
CA THR A 237 -8.21 10.00 0.54
C THR A 237 -7.47 9.32 1.67
N ILE A 238 -7.09 8.06 1.47
CA ILE A 238 -6.11 7.36 2.30
C ILE A 238 -4.81 7.36 1.51
N ALA A 239 -3.73 7.86 2.12
CA ALA A 239 -2.42 7.95 1.48
C ALA A 239 -1.36 7.31 2.36
N ARG A 240 -0.68 6.29 1.80
CA ARG A 240 0.39 5.55 2.45
C ARG A 240 1.73 5.95 1.86
N ASP A 241 2.69 6.27 2.74
CA ASP A 241 4.08 6.50 2.33
C ASP A 241 4.71 5.16 1.90
N ILE A 242 5.25 5.14 0.67
CA ILE A 242 5.92 3.99 0.07
C ILE A 242 7.37 4.34 -0.33
N SER A 243 7.91 5.45 0.18
CA SER A 243 9.25 5.94 -0.14
C SER A 243 10.33 4.93 0.27
N GLU A 244 10.18 4.29 1.44
CA GLU A 244 11.09 3.22 1.89
C GLU A 244 11.10 2.02 0.92
N ARG A 245 9.92 1.65 0.39
CA ARG A 245 9.81 0.57 -0.60
C ARG A 245 10.55 0.92 -1.89
N TYR A 246 10.38 2.15 -2.38
CA TYR A 246 11.09 2.63 -3.56
C TYR A 246 12.61 2.68 -3.35
N ALA A 247 13.07 3.14 -2.18
CA ALA A 247 14.49 3.18 -1.85
C ALA A 247 15.10 1.77 -1.80
N ALA A 248 14.41 0.82 -1.16
CA ALA A 248 14.85 -0.58 -1.10
C ALA A 248 14.92 -1.24 -2.48
N GLU A 249 13.94 -0.96 -3.35
CA GLU A 249 13.94 -1.49 -4.72
C GLU A 249 15.10 -0.90 -5.55
N ALA A 250 15.36 0.41 -5.41
CA ALA A 250 16.47 1.07 -6.10
C ALA A 250 17.84 0.52 -5.66
N GLU A 251 18.04 0.35 -4.34
CA GLU A 251 19.26 -0.26 -3.79
C GLU A 251 19.45 -1.69 -4.30
N ARG A 252 18.38 -2.48 -4.34
CA ARG A 252 18.42 -3.84 -4.88
C ARG A 252 18.83 -3.87 -6.34
N LEU A 253 18.26 -3.00 -7.17
CA LEU A 253 18.59 -2.92 -8.59
C LEU A 253 20.04 -2.50 -8.81
N GLU A 254 20.54 -1.56 -8.00
CA GLU A 254 21.94 -1.15 -8.05
C GLU A 254 22.89 -2.29 -7.67
N LEU A 255 22.57 -3.04 -6.60
CA LEU A 255 23.36 -4.21 -6.20
C LEU A 255 23.40 -5.29 -7.29
N LEU A 256 22.27 -5.57 -7.94
CA LEU A 256 22.21 -6.52 -9.05
C LEU A 256 23.05 -6.05 -10.24
N ALA A 257 23.00 -4.77 -10.59
CA ALA A 257 23.82 -4.21 -11.67
C ALA A 257 25.33 -4.31 -11.35
N ARG A 258 25.72 -4.02 -10.09
CA ARG A 258 27.12 -4.17 -9.64
C ARG A 258 27.58 -5.63 -9.68
N GLU A 259 26.73 -6.56 -9.24
CA GLU A 259 27.03 -7.99 -9.29
C GLU A 259 27.24 -8.46 -10.73
N GLN A 260 26.35 -8.07 -11.66
CA GLN A 260 26.47 -8.42 -13.07
C GLN A 260 27.76 -7.87 -13.69
N ALA A 261 28.11 -6.62 -13.41
CA ALA A 261 29.35 -6.02 -13.88
C ALA A 261 30.59 -6.74 -13.33
N ALA A 262 30.59 -7.09 -12.04
CA ALA A 262 31.69 -7.82 -11.42
C ALA A 262 31.85 -9.23 -12.01
N ARG A 263 30.74 -9.94 -12.26
CA ARG A 263 30.76 -11.25 -12.92
C ARG A 263 31.31 -11.16 -14.34
N ALA A 264 30.87 -10.18 -15.12
CA ALA A 264 31.36 -9.98 -16.49
C ALA A 264 32.87 -9.72 -16.54
N GLU A 265 33.41 -8.90 -15.63
CA GLU A 265 34.86 -8.66 -15.56
C GLU A 265 35.62 -9.89 -15.08
N ALA A 266 35.10 -10.62 -14.09
CA ALA A 266 35.72 -11.87 -13.63
C ALA A 266 35.80 -12.91 -14.77
N GLU A 267 34.73 -13.06 -15.55
CA GLU A 267 34.72 -13.92 -16.74
C GLU A 267 35.74 -13.45 -17.79
N ARG A 268 35.87 -12.13 -17.99
CA ARG A 268 36.83 -11.55 -18.95
C ARG A 268 38.27 -11.82 -18.53
N VAL A 269 38.59 -11.59 -17.26
CA VAL A 269 39.91 -11.90 -16.67
C VAL A 269 40.19 -13.39 -16.78
N GLN A 270 39.23 -14.25 -16.42
CA GLN A 270 39.38 -15.69 -16.50
C GLN A 270 39.66 -16.15 -17.94
N ARG A 271 38.93 -15.64 -18.93
CA ARG A 271 39.17 -15.94 -20.36
C ARG A 271 40.57 -15.52 -20.79
N GLN A 272 41.01 -14.32 -20.40
CA GLN A 272 42.35 -13.83 -20.71
C GLN A 272 43.44 -14.70 -20.08
N THR A 273 43.31 -15.07 -18.80
CA THR A 273 44.27 -15.93 -18.12
C THR A 273 44.33 -17.33 -18.75
N ALA A 274 43.19 -17.91 -19.10
CA ALA A 274 43.13 -19.21 -19.77
C ALA A 274 43.85 -19.18 -21.14
N PHE A 275 43.60 -18.15 -21.95
CA PHE A 275 44.29 -17.94 -23.22
C PHE A 275 45.80 -17.84 -23.05
N LEU A 276 46.26 -17.00 -22.10
CA LEU A 276 47.69 -16.81 -21.86
C LEU A 276 48.37 -18.12 -21.41
N ALA A 277 47.74 -18.89 -20.53
CA ALA A 277 48.28 -20.17 -20.08
C ALA A 277 48.39 -21.19 -21.24
N GLU A 278 47.35 -21.29 -22.07
CA GLU A 278 47.33 -22.20 -23.22
C GLU A 278 48.37 -21.80 -24.28
N ALA A 279 48.42 -20.52 -24.64
CA ALA A 279 49.41 -19.99 -25.58
C ALA A 279 50.85 -20.20 -25.08
N SER A 280 51.12 -19.93 -23.80
CA SER A 280 52.44 -20.17 -23.20
C SER A 280 52.85 -21.64 -23.24
N ASN A 281 51.94 -22.56 -22.94
CA ASN A 281 52.23 -24.00 -23.02
C ASN A 281 52.57 -24.44 -24.45
N LEU A 282 51.85 -23.94 -25.45
CA LEU A 282 52.13 -24.25 -26.85
C LEU A 282 53.47 -23.69 -27.33
N LEU A 283 53.80 -22.46 -26.94
CA LEU A 283 55.09 -21.84 -27.24
C LEU A 283 56.26 -22.62 -26.65
N ALA A 284 56.08 -23.24 -25.47
CA ALA A 284 57.11 -24.02 -24.81
C ALA A 284 57.27 -25.45 -25.38
N ALA A 285 56.25 -25.99 -26.06
CA ALA A 285 56.21 -27.40 -26.46
C ALA A 285 57.03 -27.73 -27.72
N SER A 286 57.35 -26.76 -28.57
CA SER A 286 58.04 -27.00 -29.85
C SER A 286 59.10 -25.95 -30.14
N LEU A 287 60.29 -26.42 -30.51
CA LEU A 287 61.40 -25.59 -31.02
C LEU A 287 61.23 -25.24 -32.51
N ASP A 288 60.27 -25.87 -33.19
CA ASP A 288 59.88 -25.50 -34.55
C ASP A 288 58.87 -24.35 -34.52
N TYR A 289 59.32 -23.17 -34.94
CA TYR A 289 58.53 -21.94 -34.90
C TYR A 289 57.30 -22.01 -35.83
N GLU A 290 57.35 -22.77 -36.93
CA GLU A 290 56.24 -22.88 -37.87
C GLU A 290 55.05 -23.62 -37.24
N THR A 291 55.31 -24.80 -36.67
CA THR A 291 54.29 -25.59 -35.95
C THR A 291 53.74 -24.83 -34.75
N THR A 292 54.62 -24.12 -34.03
CA THR A 292 54.26 -23.34 -32.85
C THR A 292 53.34 -22.16 -33.21
N LEU A 293 53.71 -21.33 -34.19
CA LEU A 293 52.89 -20.17 -34.59
C LEU A 293 51.54 -20.57 -35.20
N ARG A 294 51.48 -21.71 -35.90
CA ARG A 294 50.20 -22.27 -36.40
C ARG A 294 49.29 -22.71 -35.25
N SER A 295 49.86 -23.30 -34.20
CA SER A 295 49.10 -23.72 -33.01
C SER A 295 48.59 -22.52 -32.22
N VAL A 296 49.44 -21.50 -32.03
CA VAL A 296 49.05 -20.23 -31.39
C VAL A 296 47.96 -19.51 -32.17
N ALA A 297 48.06 -19.46 -33.51
CA ALA A 297 47.03 -18.86 -34.35
C ALA A 297 45.67 -19.51 -34.12
N ARG A 298 45.61 -20.84 -33.99
CA ARG A 298 44.38 -21.58 -33.74
C ARG A 298 43.79 -21.34 -32.36
N VAL A 299 44.64 -21.26 -31.33
CA VAL A 299 44.23 -20.94 -29.97
C VAL A 299 43.80 -19.47 -29.83
N ALA A 300 44.29 -18.56 -30.66
CA ALA A 300 43.91 -17.15 -30.59
C ALA A 300 42.48 -16.88 -31.08
N VAL A 301 41.95 -17.67 -32.03
CA VAL A 301 40.65 -17.38 -32.67
C VAL A 301 39.48 -17.29 -31.68
N PRO A 302 39.26 -18.25 -30.76
CA PRO A 302 38.14 -18.18 -29.83
C PRO A 302 38.19 -16.99 -28.85
N TYR A 303 39.36 -16.35 -28.71
CA TYR A 303 39.59 -15.31 -27.70
C TYR A 303 39.81 -13.91 -28.28
N VAL A 304 40.36 -13.79 -29.50
CA VAL A 304 40.89 -12.53 -30.03
C VAL A 304 40.13 -12.04 -31.26
N ALA A 305 39.78 -12.93 -32.19
CA ALA A 305 39.11 -12.56 -33.45
C ALA A 305 38.53 -13.80 -34.13
N ASP A 306 37.47 -13.63 -34.93
CA ASP A 306 36.91 -14.73 -35.72
C ASP A 306 37.93 -15.33 -36.71
N TRP A 307 38.88 -14.53 -37.17
CA TRP A 307 39.98 -14.92 -38.05
C TRP A 307 41.32 -14.50 -37.46
N TYR A 308 42.32 -15.37 -37.57
CA TYR A 308 43.69 -15.03 -37.20
C TYR A 308 44.66 -15.51 -38.28
N ALA A 309 45.60 -14.66 -38.67
CA ALA A 309 46.63 -15.00 -39.65
C ALA A 309 48.00 -14.52 -39.17
N VAL A 310 49.04 -15.31 -39.48
CA VAL A 310 50.43 -14.98 -39.19
C VAL A 310 51.18 -14.90 -40.51
N ASP A 311 51.75 -13.74 -40.81
CA ASP A 311 52.55 -13.47 -41.99
C ASP A 311 54.01 -13.25 -41.59
N LEU A 312 54.94 -13.82 -42.35
CA LEU A 312 56.38 -13.70 -42.15
C LEU A 312 57.04 -12.98 -43.32
N LEU A 313 57.98 -12.09 -43.02
CA LEU A 313 58.86 -11.46 -43.99
C LEU A 313 60.09 -12.36 -44.19
N ALA A 314 60.29 -12.86 -45.40
CA ALA A 314 61.48 -13.60 -45.78
C ALA A 314 62.65 -12.66 -46.10
N GLU A 315 63.88 -13.19 -46.12
CA GLU A 315 65.10 -12.42 -46.38
C GLU A 315 65.13 -11.78 -47.77
N ASP A 316 64.42 -12.35 -48.75
CA ASP A 316 64.27 -11.82 -50.10
C ASP A 316 63.25 -10.67 -50.20
N GLY A 317 62.64 -10.28 -49.07
CA GLY A 317 61.62 -9.24 -48.99
C GLY A 317 60.20 -9.70 -49.34
N SER A 318 60.00 -10.99 -49.61
CA SER A 318 58.66 -11.56 -49.84
C SER A 318 57.91 -11.76 -48.51
N ILE A 319 56.59 -11.60 -48.53
CA ILE A 319 55.72 -11.82 -47.37
C ILE A 319 54.95 -13.11 -47.59
N THR A 320 55.17 -14.09 -46.72
CA THR A 320 54.53 -15.41 -46.81
C THR A 320 53.61 -15.64 -45.61
N ARG A 321 52.40 -16.11 -45.88
CA ARG A 321 51.44 -16.45 -44.83
C ARG A 321 51.76 -17.82 -44.24
N LEU A 322 52.20 -17.84 -42.99
CA LEU A 322 52.59 -19.07 -42.30
C LEU A 322 51.39 -19.83 -41.71
N ALA A 323 50.40 -19.09 -41.21
CA ALA A 323 49.22 -19.66 -40.58
C ALA A 323 47.97 -18.83 -40.87
N VAL A 324 46.84 -19.53 -41.00
CA VAL A 324 45.49 -18.97 -40.93
C VAL A 324 44.66 -19.90 -40.05
N ALA A 325 43.89 -19.31 -39.15
CA ALA A 325 42.95 -20.02 -38.30
C ALA A 325 41.58 -19.32 -38.32
N HIS A 326 40.53 -20.13 -38.26
CA HIS A 326 39.15 -19.71 -38.10
C HIS A 326 38.38 -20.78 -37.31
N LEU A 327 37.29 -20.43 -36.62
CA LEU A 327 36.46 -21.42 -35.88
C LEU A 327 35.76 -22.43 -36.81
N ASP A 328 35.58 -22.05 -38.06
CA ASP A 328 34.97 -22.83 -39.15
C ASP A 328 36.07 -23.36 -40.08
N PRO A 329 36.25 -24.70 -40.16
CA PRO A 329 37.27 -25.33 -40.99
C PRO A 329 37.15 -25.04 -42.49
N GLU A 330 35.94 -24.84 -43.01
CA GLU A 330 35.74 -24.57 -44.44
C GLU A 330 36.27 -23.19 -44.82
N LYS A 331 36.02 -22.21 -43.96
CA LYS A 331 36.57 -20.86 -44.06
C LYS A 331 38.09 -20.85 -43.91
N GLU A 332 38.63 -21.60 -42.96
CA GLU A 332 40.09 -21.76 -42.79
C GLU A 332 40.75 -22.32 -44.06
N ALA A 333 40.15 -23.36 -44.66
CA ALA A 333 40.61 -23.96 -45.91
C ALA A 333 40.51 -22.98 -47.09
N PHE A 334 39.39 -22.25 -47.21
CA PHE A 334 39.22 -21.21 -48.22
C PHE A 334 40.32 -20.15 -48.13
N ALA A 335 40.59 -19.62 -46.93
CA ALA A 335 41.57 -18.56 -46.77
C ALA A 335 43.01 -19.02 -47.05
N ARG A 336 43.36 -20.27 -46.71
CA ARG A 336 44.64 -20.87 -47.16
C ARG A 336 44.73 -20.90 -48.68
N ALA A 337 43.74 -21.50 -49.34
CA ALA A 337 43.72 -21.59 -50.81
C ALA A 337 43.66 -20.21 -51.48
N TRP A 338 43.08 -19.21 -50.82
CA TRP A 338 43.07 -17.83 -51.28
C TRP A 338 44.47 -17.20 -51.21
N SER A 339 45.16 -17.34 -50.08
CA SER A 339 46.50 -16.78 -49.86
C SER A 339 47.55 -17.41 -50.77
N GLU A 340 47.46 -18.71 -51.07
CA GLU A 340 48.36 -19.38 -52.03
C GLU A 340 48.21 -18.82 -53.45
N ARG A 341 46.97 -18.53 -53.86
CA ARG A 341 46.67 -17.99 -55.20
C ARG A 341 46.90 -16.48 -55.31
N HIS A 342 46.92 -15.77 -54.19
CA HIS A 342 47.02 -14.32 -54.12
C HIS A 342 48.08 -13.89 -53.10
N PRO A 343 49.37 -14.00 -53.44
CA PRO A 343 50.46 -13.59 -52.55
C PRO A 343 50.38 -12.10 -52.21
N VAL A 344 50.77 -11.78 -50.97
CA VAL A 344 50.72 -10.43 -50.42
C VAL A 344 51.73 -9.55 -51.15
N ARG A 345 51.28 -8.40 -51.66
CA ARG A 345 52.13 -7.45 -52.39
C ARG A 345 53.00 -6.63 -51.44
N PRO A 346 54.34 -6.71 -51.49
CA PRO A 346 55.22 -6.02 -50.55
C PRO A 346 55.15 -4.49 -50.61
N ASP A 347 54.62 -3.92 -51.69
CA ASP A 347 54.49 -2.48 -51.94
C ASP A 347 53.12 -1.91 -51.56
N ALA A 348 52.17 -2.74 -51.10
CA ALA A 348 50.83 -2.28 -50.75
C ALA A 348 50.88 -1.22 -49.64
N ARG A 349 50.09 -0.14 -49.79
CA ARG A 349 50.09 1.03 -48.88
C ARG A 349 49.25 0.84 -47.61
N TRP A 350 48.67 -0.33 -47.39
CA TRP A 350 47.73 -0.62 -46.29
C TRP A 350 47.86 -2.09 -45.87
N GLY A 351 47.35 -2.42 -44.69
CA GLY A 351 47.39 -3.79 -44.16
C GLY A 351 48.82 -4.28 -43.85
N VAL A 352 49.01 -5.60 -43.91
CA VAL A 352 50.24 -6.28 -43.46
C VAL A 352 51.54 -5.67 -44.02
N PRO A 353 51.66 -5.37 -45.34
CA PRO A 353 52.89 -4.79 -45.88
C PRO A 353 53.22 -3.40 -45.35
N ARG A 354 52.20 -2.58 -45.06
CA ARG A 354 52.42 -1.27 -44.42
C ARG A 354 52.96 -1.46 -43.01
N VAL A 355 52.30 -2.29 -42.20
CA VAL A 355 52.69 -2.55 -40.81
C VAL A 355 54.12 -3.08 -40.73
N ILE A 356 54.50 -4.01 -41.61
CA ILE A 356 55.88 -4.54 -41.68
C ILE A 356 56.89 -3.44 -42.03
N ARG A 357 56.57 -2.55 -42.98
CA ARG A 357 57.49 -1.47 -43.39
C ARG A 357 57.60 -0.33 -42.37
N THR A 358 56.51 0.03 -41.70
CA THR A 358 56.48 1.21 -40.80
C THR A 358 56.69 0.84 -39.33
N GLY A 359 56.45 -0.42 -38.96
CA GLY A 359 56.40 -0.86 -37.56
C GLY A 359 55.19 -0.35 -36.78
N GLU A 360 54.28 0.39 -37.41
CA GLU A 360 53.09 0.95 -36.78
C GLU A 360 51.90 0.00 -36.92
N SER A 361 51.23 -0.32 -35.81
CA SER A 361 50.01 -1.12 -35.82
C SER A 361 48.88 -0.41 -36.56
N GLU A 362 48.08 -1.18 -37.30
CA GLU A 362 46.90 -0.69 -38.02
C GLU A 362 45.65 -1.42 -37.50
N LEU A 363 44.64 -0.67 -37.06
CA LEU A 363 43.36 -1.21 -36.56
C LEU A 363 42.22 -0.55 -37.31
N HIS A 364 41.36 -1.38 -37.92
CA HIS A 364 40.11 -0.95 -38.52
C HIS A 364 38.96 -1.47 -37.66
N THR A 365 38.18 -0.56 -37.07
CA THR A 365 36.96 -0.96 -36.32
C THR A 365 35.79 -1.26 -37.25
N ARG A 366 35.88 -0.78 -38.50
CA ARG A 366 35.00 -1.10 -39.61
C ARG A 366 35.81 -1.06 -40.91
N LEU A 367 35.70 -2.10 -41.72
CA LEU A 367 36.37 -2.12 -43.02
C LEU A 367 35.76 -1.06 -43.97
N PRO A 368 36.57 -0.40 -44.81
CA PRO A 368 36.08 0.52 -45.84
C PRO A 368 35.09 -0.17 -46.79
N GLU A 369 34.09 0.57 -47.27
CA GLU A 369 33.06 0.02 -48.18
C GLU A 369 33.66 -0.52 -49.50
N ASP A 370 34.79 0.05 -49.93
CA ASP A 370 35.52 -0.35 -51.13
C ASP A 370 36.61 -1.40 -50.86
N TRP A 371 36.71 -1.93 -49.63
CA TRP A 371 37.72 -2.92 -49.25
C TRP A 371 37.71 -4.14 -50.16
N THR A 372 36.53 -4.69 -50.46
CA THR A 372 36.38 -5.84 -51.36
C THR A 372 36.89 -5.54 -52.76
N GLU A 373 36.70 -4.31 -53.25
CA GLU A 373 37.20 -3.89 -54.57
C GLU A 373 38.72 -3.71 -54.60
N ARG A 374 39.32 -3.41 -53.44
CA ARG A 374 40.77 -3.27 -53.26
C ARG A 374 41.49 -4.61 -53.12
N VAL A 375 40.82 -5.62 -52.56
CA VAL A 375 41.41 -6.95 -52.28
C VAL A 375 41.18 -7.93 -53.43
N ALA A 376 40.08 -7.79 -54.18
CA ALA A 376 39.68 -8.69 -55.27
C ALA A 376 39.68 -8.00 -56.65
N ARG A 377 40.31 -8.66 -57.64
CA ARG A 377 40.51 -8.14 -59.00
C ARG A 377 39.39 -8.52 -59.95
N THR A 378 38.79 -9.69 -59.78
CA THR A 378 37.70 -10.19 -60.63
C THR A 378 36.34 -10.12 -59.91
N LEU A 379 35.25 -10.15 -60.67
CA LEU A 379 33.89 -10.15 -60.11
C LEU A 379 33.63 -11.42 -59.26
N GLU A 380 34.21 -12.54 -59.66
CA GLU A 380 34.13 -13.82 -58.94
C GLU A 380 34.88 -13.77 -57.60
N GLU A 381 36.10 -13.22 -57.61
CA GLU A 381 36.89 -12.95 -56.41
C GLU A 381 36.17 -12.01 -55.44
N ARG A 382 35.53 -10.95 -55.94
CA ARG A 382 34.77 -10.01 -55.10
C ARG A 382 33.60 -10.69 -54.41
N ARG A 383 32.89 -11.58 -55.10
CA ARG A 383 31.80 -12.37 -54.52
C ARG A 383 32.32 -13.34 -53.46
N ALA A 384 33.44 -14.00 -53.72
CA ALA A 384 34.05 -14.95 -52.79
C ALA A 384 34.54 -14.27 -51.50
N VAL A 385 35.19 -13.10 -51.62
CA VAL A 385 35.68 -12.32 -50.47
C VAL A 385 34.52 -11.70 -49.68
N ALA A 386 33.48 -11.19 -50.36
CA ALA A 386 32.28 -10.67 -49.70
C ALA A 386 31.54 -11.76 -48.89
N ALA A 387 31.54 -13.01 -49.37
CA ALA A 387 30.92 -14.14 -48.69
C ALA A 387 31.60 -14.50 -47.36
N LEU A 388 32.84 -14.04 -47.12
CA LEU A 388 33.53 -14.23 -45.83
C LEU A 388 32.91 -13.40 -44.70
N GLY A 389 32.17 -12.33 -45.04
CA GLY A 389 31.44 -11.52 -44.08
C GLY A 389 32.33 -10.72 -43.12
N LEU A 390 33.56 -10.41 -43.51
CA LEU A 390 34.49 -9.57 -42.73
C LEU A 390 33.91 -8.17 -42.56
N ARG A 391 33.88 -7.66 -41.33
CA ARG A 391 33.28 -6.35 -41.00
C ARG A 391 34.25 -5.36 -40.36
N SER A 392 35.31 -5.86 -39.73
CA SER A 392 36.33 -5.09 -38.99
C SER A 392 37.70 -5.67 -39.27
#